data_AF-A0A9D3B574-F1
#
_entry.id   AF-A0A9D3B574-F1
#
_cell.length_a   1.000
_cell.length_b   1.000
_cell.length_c   1.000
_cell.angle_alpha   90.00
_cell.angle_beta   90.00
_cell.angle_gamma   90.00
#
_symmetry.space_group_name_H-M   'P 1'
#
loop_
_entity.id
_entity.type
_entity.pdbx_description
1 polymer ?
#
loop_
_entity_poly.entity_id
_entity_poly.type
_entity_poly.pdbx_seq_one_letter_code
_entity_poly.pdbx_strand_id
1 'polypeptide(L)'
;QRVFMETDSESKRDWLKQFMRDTPCNTCNGKKLKPEALAVKINSKSIMDVCDLSIDQCYDFFSSLKLTKTEQYIAQDVMKEIKERLEFLKNVGLNYLTLNRSSSTLSGGESQRIRLATQIGSNLTGVLYVLDEPTIGLHQRDNSRLIKTLTKLRNLGNTVIVVEHDE
;
A
#
# COMPACT_ATOMS: atom_id res chain seq x y z
N GLN A 1 16.62 -11.25 25.28
CA GLN A 1 16.05 -9.90 25.17
C GLN A 1 16.79 -8.85 26.02
N ARG A 2 17.03 -9.08 27.32
CA ARG A 2 17.74 -8.12 28.19
C ARG A 2 19.13 -7.69 27.67
N VAL A 3 19.99 -8.65 27.32
CA VAL A 3 21.34 -8.40 26.75
C VAL A 3 21.29 -7.64 25.42
N PHE A 4 20.22 -7.80 24.63
CA PHE A 4 20.05 -7.07 23.37
C PHE A 4 19.71 -5.59 23.62
N MET A 5 18.87 -5.29 24.62
CA MET A 5 18.51 -3.92 24.97
C MET A 5 19.62 -3.16 25.71
N GLU A 6 20.46 -3.86 26.48
CA GLU A 6 21.51 -3.26 27.32
C GLU A 6 22.85 -3.10 26.60
N THR A 7 23.04 -3.66 25.40
CA THR A 7 24.34 -3.56 24.70
C THR A 7 24.41 -2.31 23.83
N ASP A 8 25.50 -1.54 23.93
CA ASP A 8 25.74 -0.34 23.09
C ASP A 8 26.47 -0.66 21.77
N SER A 9 27.01 -1.87 21.62
CA SER A 9 27.71 -2.29 20.42
C SER A 9 26.73 -2.74 19.32
N GLU A 10 26.78 -2.06 18.18
CA GLU A 10 25.95 -2.38 17.00
C GLU A 10 26.25 -3.78 16.45
N SER A 11 27.53 -4.15 16.35
CA SER A 11 27.98 -5.47 15.89
C SER A 11 27.43 -6.60 16.76
N LYS A 12 27.36 -6.38 18.08
CA LYS A 12 26.81 -7.35 19.02
C LYS A 12 25.28 -7.46 18.91
N ARG A 13 24.57 -6.34 18.63
CA ARG A 13 23.13 -6.37 18.36
C ARG A 13 22.83 -7.18 17.10
N ASP A 14 23.58 -6.98 16.03
CA ASP A 14 23.34 -7.70 14.77
C ASP A 14 23.64 -9.19 14.87
N TRP A 15 24.71 -9.57 15.57
CA TRP A 15 24.97 -10.98 15.89
C TRP A 15 23.82 -11.61 16.70
N LEU A 16 23.29 -10.90 17.71
CA LEU A 16 22.16 -11.39 18.50
C LEU A 16 20.86 -11.51 17.70
N LYS A 17 20.60 -10.61 16.73
CA LYS A 17 19.40 -10.66 15.88
C LYS A 17 19.32 -11.97 15.08
N GLN A 18 20.45 -12.57 14.70
CA GLN A 18 20.48 -13.83 13.96
C GLN A 18 19.83 -15.00 14.73
N PHE A 19 19.78 -14.92 16.06
CA PHE A 19 19.15 -15.92 16.93
C PHE A 19 17.77 -15.51 17.44
N MET A 20 17.25 -14.38 16.94
CA MET A 20 15.95 -13.84 17.33
C MET A 20 14.98 -13.92 16.16
N ARG A 21 13.68 -13.96 16.47
CA ARG A 21 12.60 -13.88 15.48
C ARG A 21 11.62 -12.82 15.90
N ASP A 22 11.02 -12.17 14.91
CA ASP A 22 9.90 -11.28 15.16
C ASP A 22 8.65 -12.09 15.49
N THR A 23 7.99 -11.72 16.58
CA THR A 23 6.69 -12.28 16.98
C THR A 23 5.71 -11.14 17.22
N PRO A 24 4.40 -11.35 16.98
CA PRO A 24 3.40 -10.37 17.34
C PRO A 24 3.53 -9.93 18.80
N CYS A 25 3.42 -8.62 19.05
CA CYS A 25 3.47 -8.08 20.39
C CYS A 25 2.29 -8.63 21.23
N ASN A 26 2.55 -9.12 22.44
CA ASN A 26 1.51 -9.68 23.32
C ASN A 26 0.44 -8.66 23.75
N THR A 27 0.73 -7.37 23.71
CA THR A 27 -0.22 -6.32 24.13
C THR A 27 -1.17 -5.92 23.02
N CYS A 28 -0.65 -5.69 21.81
CA CYS A 28 -1.46 -5.23 20.68
C CYS A 28 -1.74 -6.33 19.64
N ASN A 29 -1.21 -7.54 19.83
CA ASN A 29 -1.29 -8.67 18.90
C ASN A 29 -0.87 -8.30 17.46
N GLY A 30 0.14 -7.44 17.32
CA GLY A 30 0.62 -6.97 16.02
C GLY A 30 -0.18 -5.82 15.40
N LYS A 31 -1.21 -5.30 16.08
CA LYS A 31 -2.03 -4.18 15.59
C LYS A 31 -1.37 -2.80 15.72
N LYS A 32 -0.22 -2.69 16.40
CA LYS A 32 0.62 -1.46 16.50
C LYS A 32 -0.06 -0.21 17.10
N LEU A 33 -1.31 -0.32 17.55
CA LEU A 33 -2.10 0.76 18.12
C LEU A 33 -2.55 0.43 19.55
N LYS A 34 -2.86 1.47 20.31
CA LYS A 34 -3.42 1.34 21.66
C LYS A 34 -4.87 0.82 21.63
N PRO A 35 -5.36 0.19 22.70
CA PRO A 35 -6.72 -0.34 22.77
C PRO A 35 -7.81 0.71 22.50
N GLU A 36 -7.60 1.96 22.92
CA GLU A 36 -8.58 3.06 22.74
C GLU A 36 -8.74 3.41 21.26
N ALA A 37 -7.64 3.41 20.49
CA ALA A 37 -7.68 3.63 19.04
C ALA A 37 -8.36 2.46 18.31
N LEU A 38 -8.17 1.23 18.79
CA LEU A 38 -8.81 0.03 18.24
C LEU A 38 -10.29 -0.11 18.62
N ALA A 39 -10.75 0.61 19.64
CA ALA A 39 -12.14 0.63 20.05
C ALA A 39 -13.02 1.46 19.08
N VAL A 40 -12.43 2.40 18.33
CA VAL A 40 -13.13 3.17 17.30
C VAL A 40 -13.39 2.27 16.09
N LYS A 41 -14.66 2.12 15.71
CA LYS A 41 -15.09 1.21 14.65
C LYS A 41 -15.93 1.91 13.60
N ILE A 42 -15.72 1.52 12.35
CA ILE A 42 -16.56 1.86 11.20
C ILE A 42 -17.18 0.56 10.70
N ASN A 43 -18.51 0.46 10.69
CA ASN A 43 -19.24 -0.76 10.32
C ASN A 43 -18.67 -2.03 11.02
N SER A 44 -18.51 -1.93 12.34
CA SER A 44 -17.97 -3.00 13.22
C SER A 44 -16.50 -3.39 13.01
N LYS A 45 -15.74 -2.68 12.17
CA LYS A 45 -14.29 -2.90 11.95
C LYS A 45 -13.47 -1.74 12.51
N SER A 46 -12.40 -2.05 13.24
CA SER A 46 -11.38 -1.06 13.63
C SER A 46 -10.49 -0.68 12.45
N ILE A 47 -9.70 0.38 12.59
CA ILE A 47 -8.72 0.80 11.56
C ILE A 47 -7.81 -0.35 11.11
N MET A 48 -7.30 -1.14 12.06
CA MET A 48 -6.41 -2.26 11.73
C MET A 48 -7.15 -3.41 11.05
N ASP A 49 -8.40 -3.66 11.42
CA ASP A 49 -9.20 -4.69 10.75
C ASP A 49 -9.48 -4.33 9.29
N VAL A 50 -9.52 -3.04 8.95
CA VAL A 50 -9.61 -2.55 7.56
C VAL A 50 -8.25 -2.63 6.87
N CYS A 51 -7.15 -2.28 7.55
CA CYS A 51 -5.80 -2.38 6.99
C CYS A 51 -5.34 -3.82 6.73
N ASP A 52 -5.90 -4.79 7.43
CA ASP A 52 -5.65 -6.23 7.24
C ASP A 52 -6.46 -6.84 6.09
N LEU A 53 -7.46 -6.12 5.55
CA LEU A 53 -8.14 -6.54 4.32
C LEU A 53 -7.17 -6.45 3.13
N SER A 54 -7.37 -7.30 2.13
CA SER A 54 -6.72 -7.08 0.83
C SER A 54 -7.21 -5.77 0.22
N ILE A 55 -6.44 -5.17 -0.68
CA ILE A 55 -6.82 -3.94 -1.37
C ILE A 55 -8.17 -4.09 -2.09
N ASP A 56 -8.45 -5.25 -2.69
CA ASP A 56 -9.77 -5.54 -3.26
C ASP A 56 -10.89 -5.50 -2.20
N GLN A 57 -10.71 -6.23 -1.11
CA GLN A 57 -11.70 -6.27 -0.02
C GLN A 57 -11.88 -4.91 0.65
N CYS A 58 -10.80 -4.14 0.77
CA CYS A 58 -10.80 -2.80 1.33
C CYS A 58 -11.56 -1.83 0.41
N TYR A 59 -11.33 -1.92 -0.91
CA TYR A 59 -12.08 -1.15 -1.90
C TYR A 59 -13.58 -1.46 -1.83
N ASP A 60 -13.94 -2.75 -1.75
CA ASP A 60 -15.33 -3.19 -1.63
C ASP A 60 -15.95 -2.75 -0.30
N PHE A 61 -15.19 -2.76 0.80
CA PHE A 61 -15.62 -2.25 2.10
C PHE A 61 -16.00 -0.77 2.02
N PHE A 62 -15.16 0.08 1.44
CA PHE A 62 -15.46 1.51 1.29
C PHE A 62 -16.53 1.78 0.22
N SER A 63 -16.67 0.90 -0.77
CA SER A 63 -17.72 1.01 -1.80
C SER A 63 -19.10 0.64 -1.27
N SER A 64 -19.18 -0.32 -0.35
CA SER A 64 -20.44 -0.80 0.25
C SER A 64 -20.80 -0.11 1.57
N LEU A 65 -19.95 0.80 2.06
CA LEU A 65 -20.14 1.47 3.34
C LEU A 65 -21.38 2.35 3.33
N LYS A 66 -22.33 2.04 4.23
CA LYS A 66 -23.54 2.84 4.46
C LYS A 66 -23.27 3.85 5.55
N LEU A 67 -23.35 5.13 5.19
CA LEU A 67 -23.19 6.26 6.10
C LEU A 67 -24.51 7.02 6.21
N THR A 68 -24.74 7.68 7.34
CA THR A 68 -25.81 8.67 7.48
C THR A 68 -25.53 9.90 6.60
N LYS A 69 -26.55 10.73 6.35
CA LYS A 69 -26.39 11.95 5.53
C LYS A 69 -25.28 12.87 6.05
N THR A 70 -25.20 13.04 7.37
CA THR A 70 -24.19 13.90 8.00
C THR A 70 -22.79 13.32 7.87
N GLU A 71 -22.62 12.02 8.15
CA GLU A 71 -21.33 11.34 7.99
C GLU A 71 -20.86 11.36 6.54
N GLN A 72 -21.78 11.12 5.59
CA GLN A 72 -21.47 11.16 4.17
C GLN A 72 -21.02 12.56 3.73
N TYR A 73 -21.67 13.62 4.22
CA TYR A 73 -21.28 14.99 3.92
C TYR A 73 -19.88 15.31 4.46
N ILE A 74 -19.56 14.88 5.69
CA ILE A 74 -18.25 15.12 6.31
C ILE A 74 -17.14 14.29 5.64
N ALA A 75 -17.43 13.03 5.32
CA ALA A 75 -16.44 12.08 4.82
C ALA A 75 -16.30 12.06 3.29
N GLN A 76 -17.05 12.90 2.56
CA GLN A 76 -17.15 12.84 1.10
C GLN A 76 -15.77 12.88 0.42
N ASP A 77 -14.95 13.88 0.74
CA ASP A 77 -13.65 14.09 0.09
C ASP A 77 -12.64 12.99 0.49
N VAL A 78 -12.65 12.62 1.77
CA VAL A 78 -11.77 11.56 2.30
C VAL A 78 -12.12 10.21 1.66
N MET A 79 -13.42 9.91 1.52
CA MET A 79 -13.90 8.68 0.90
C MET A 79 -13.51 8.60 -0.57
N LYS A 80 -13.60 9.72 -1.29
CA LYS A 80 -13.17 9.82 -2.67
C LYS A 80 -11.67 9.54 -2.79
N GLU A 81 -10.85 10.21 -1.98
CA GLU A 81 -9.39 10.04 -1.99
C GLU A 81 -8.96 8.60 -1.66
N ILE A 82 -9.59 7.97 -0.66
CA ILE A 82 -9.31 6.58 -0.29
C ILE A 82 -9.63 5.64 -1.46
N LYS A 83 -10.81 5.79 -2.08
CA LYS A 83 -11.22 4.94 -3.21
C LYS A 83 -10.29 5.09 -4.40
N GLU A 84 -9.93 6.32 -4.76
CA GLU A 84 -9.01 6.60 -5.87
C GLU A 84 -7.63 5.96 -5.63
N ARG A 85 -7.07 6.08 -4.42
CA ARG A 85 -5.79 5.44 -4.07
C ARG A 85 -5.84 3.92 -4.12
N LEU A 86 -6.91 3.32 -3.61
CA LEU A 86 -7.12 1.87 -3.67
C LEU A 86 -7.29 1.39 -5.12
N GLU A 87 -7.98 2.16 -5.95
CA GLU A 87 -8.14 1.89 -7.37
C GLU A 87 -6.79 1.92 -8.11
N PHE A 88 -5.91 2.88 -7.81
CA PHE A 88 -4.57 2.91 -8.41
C PHE A 88 -3.77 1.66 -8.09
N LEU A 89 -3.77 1.21 -6.83
CA LEU A 89 -3.10 -0.03 -6.43
C LEU A 89 -3.68 -1.26 -7.15
N LYS A 90 -5.00 -1.29 -7.35
CA LYS A 90 -5.67 -2.34 -8.11
C LYS A 90 -5.30 -2.32 -9.60
N ASN A 91 -5.19 -1.14 -10.20
CA ASN A 91 -4.83 -0.96 -11.60
C ASN A 91 -3.40 -1.39 -11.91
N VAL A 92 -2.49 -1.29 -10.95
CA VAL A 92 -1.12 -1.82 -11.06
C VAL A 92 -0.98 -3.27 -10.58
N GLY A 93 -2.09 -3.99 -10.38
CA GLY A 93 -2.06 -5.43 -10.07
C GLY A 93 -1.62 -5.78 -8.66
N LEU A 94 -1.80 -4.88 -7.68
CA LEU A 94 -1.44 -5.11 -6.27
C LEU A 94 -2.64 -5.41 -5.38
N ASN A 95 -3.78 -5.79 -5.98
CA ASN A 95 -5.05 -6.00 -5.32
C ASN A 95 -5.04 -7.08 -4.22
N TYR A 96 -4.09 -8.02 -4.26
CA TYR A 96 -3.91 -9.08 -3.28
C TYR A 96 -3.15 -8.64 -2.02
N LEU A 97 -2.47 -7.49 -2.04
CA LEU A 97 -1.75 -6.97 -0.88
C LEU A 97 -2.70 -6.39 0.16
N THR A 98 -2.26 -6.36 1.41
CA THR A 98 -2.93 -5.66 2.50
C THR A 98 -2.20 -4.36 2.82
N LEU A 99 -2.89 -3.38 3.38
CA LEU A 99 -2.27 -2.10 3.78
C LEU A 99 -1.33 -2.25 4.97
N ASN A 100 -1.50 -3.30 5.79
CA ASN A 100 -0.63 -3.60 6.92
C ASN A 100 0.63 -4.41 6.53
N ARG A 101 0.80 -4.79 5.26
CA ARG A 101 2.00 -5.53 4.82
C ARG A 101 3.26 -4.67 5.00
N SER A 102 4.30 -5.27 5.58
CA SER A 102 5.59 -4.60 5.76
C SER A 102 6.23 -4.26 4.43
N SER A 103 6.74 -3.04 4.28
CA SER A 103 7.46 -2.62 3.06
C SER A 103 8.73 -3.44 2.82
N SER A 104 9.37 -3.94 3.89
CA SER A 104 10.56 -4.78 3.81
C SER A 104 10.33 -6.16 3.20
N THR A 105 9.08 -6.63 3.11
CA THR A 105 8.73 -7.94 2.56
C THR A 105 8.15 -7.85 1.14
N LEU A 106 8.20 -6.67 0.53
CA LEU A 106 7.80 -6.47 -0.86
C LEU A 106 8.94 -6.87 -1.80
N SER A 107 8.59 -7.52 -2.90
CA SER A 107 9.49 -7.71 -4.02
C SER A 107 9.85 -6.38 -4.69
N GLY A 108 10.91 -6.38 -5.51
CA GLY A 108 11.30 -5.21 -6.31
C GLY A 108 10.15 -4.72 -7.20
N GLY A 109 9.50 -5.63 -7.93
CA GLY A 109 8.36 -5.30 -8.79
C GLY A 109 7.15 -4.77 -8.01
N GLU A 110 6.82 -5.35 -6.84
CA GLU A 110 5.76 -4.80 -5.98
C GLU A 110 6.08 -3.38 -5.51
N SER A 111 7.31 -3.14 -5.07
CA SER A 111 7.76 -1.81 -4.60
C SER A 111 7.72 -0.76 -5.71
N GLN A 112 8.15 -1.14 -6.92
CA GLN A 112 8.10 -0.29 -8.10
C GLN A 112 6.65 0.07 -8.47
N ARG A 113 5.74 -0.90 -8.46
CA ARG A 113 4.32 -0.67 -8.76
C ARG A 113 3.62 0.17 -7.69
N ILE A 114 3.96 0.03 -6.42
CA ILE A 114 3.48 0.93 -5.35
C ILE A 114 3.94 2.37 -5.62
N ARG A 115 5.22 2.54 -6.00
CA ARG A 115 5.76 3.86 -6.35
C ARG A 115 5.01 4.44 -7.55
N LEU A 116 4.75 3.66 -8.59
CA LEU A 116 3.97 4.08 -9.75
C LEU A 116 2.55 4.52 -9.35
N ALA A 117 1.81 3.68 -8.60
CA ALA A 117 0.48 4.01 -8.11
C ALA A 117 0.45 5.32 -7.31
N THR A 118 1.47 5.54 -6.48
CA THR A 118 1.64 6.77 -5.69
C THR A 118 1.85 8.00 -6.59
N GLN A 119 2.61 7.87 -7.67
CA GLN A 119 2.85 8.97 -8.62
C GLN A 119 1.62 9.31 -9.46
N ILE A 120 0.77 8.34 -9.76
CA ILE A 120 -0.49 8.60 -10.46
C ILE A 120 -1.45 9.36 -9.55
N GLY A 121 -1.48 9.00 -8.26
CA GLY A 121 -2.33 9.67 -7.28
C GLY A 121 -1.87 11.07 -6.88
N SER A 122 -0.63 11.48 -7.19
CA SER A 122 -0.18 12.85 -6.90
C SER A 122 -0.69 13.89 -7.91
N ASN A 123 -1.30 13.46 -9.02
CA ASN A 123 -1.85 14.32 -10.09
C ASN A 123 -0.86 15.41 -10.55
N LEU A 124 0.45 15.11 -10.53
CA LEU A 124 1.47 16.01 -11.03
C LEU A 124 1.37 16.12 -12.55
N THR A 125 1.70 17.30 -13.08
CA THR A 125 1.68 17.60 -14.52
C THR A 125 3.01 18.24 -14.92
N GLY A 126 3.43 18.08 -16.19
CA GLY A 126 4.72 18.60 -16.67
C GLY A 126 5.95 17.84 -16.16
N VAL A 127 5.78 16.63 -15.63
CA VAL A 127 6.87 15.79 -15.12
C VAL A 127 7.34 14.80 -16.20
N LEU A 128 8.65 14.55 -16.24
CA LEU A 128 9.24 13.44 -17.00
C LEU A 128 9.38 12.22 -16.08
N TYR A 129 8.62 11.18 -16.38
CA TYR A 129 8.74 9.87 -15.73
C TYR A 129 9.63 8.97 -16.58
N VAL A 130 10.69 8.44 -15.98
CA VAL A 130 11.55 7.41 -16.59
C VAL A 130 11.35 6.12 -15.79
N LEU A 131 10.83 5.09 -16.44
CA LEU A 131 10.55 3.78 -15.85
C LEU A 131 11.48 2.73 -16.46
N ASP A 132 12.04 1.88 -15.61
CA ASP A 132 12.94 0.79 -15.96
C ASP A 132 12.25 -0.54 -15.73
N GLU A 133 11.93 -1.27 -16.81
CA GLU A 133 11.24 -2.56 -16.85
C GLU A 133 10.01 -2.68 -15.90
N PRO A 134 9.00 -1.78 -16.01
CA PRO A 134 7.83 -1.82 -15.14
C PRO A 134 6.96 -3.09 -15.23
N THR A 135 7.17 -3.95 -16.23
CA THR A 135 6.50 -5.25 -16.39
C THR A 135 7.12 -6.39 -15.57
N ILE A 136 8.31 -6.20 -14.97
CA ILE A 136 8.95 -7.29 -14.18
C ILE A 136 8.01 -7.82 -13.11
N GLY A 137 7.82 -9.14 -13.12
CA GLY A 137 7.01 -9.84 -12.13
C GLY A 137 5.51 -9.52 -12.23
N LEU A 138 5.04 -9.01 -13.37
CA LEU A 138 3.63 -8.98 -13.74
C LEU A 138 3.28 -10.20 -14.59
N HIS A 139 2.05 -10.67 -14.41
CA HIS A 139 1.47 -11.67 -15.30
C HIS A 139 0.97 -10.97 -16.58
N GLN A 140 1.07 -11.61 -17.75
CA GLN A 140 0.70 -11.03 -19.06
C GLN A 140 -0.68 -10.35 -19.07
N ARG A 141 -1.63 -10.93 -18.33
CA ARG A 141 -3.00 -10.40 -18.16
C ARG A 141 -3.04 -8.98 -17.57
N ASP A 142 -2.11 -8.65 -16.68
CA ASP A 142 -2.04 -7.36 -16.00
C ASP A 142 -1.19 -6.32 -16.75
N ASN A 143 -0.39 -6.72 -17.75
CA ASN A 143 0.36 -5.79 -18.61
C ASN A 143 -0.57 -4.78 -19.30
N SER A 144 -1.73 -5.25 -19.78
CA SER A 144 -2.76 -4.38 -20.37
C SER A 144 -3.26 -3.31 -19.40
N ARG A 145 -3.33 -3.60 -18.09
CA ARG A 145 -3.76 -2.64 -17.07
C ARG A 145 -2.65 -1.64 -16.76
N LEU A 146 -1.40 -2.10 -16.68
CA LEU A 146 -0.24 -1.25 -16.51
C LEU A 146 -0.13 -0.24 -17.68
N ILE A 147 -0.24 -0.70 -18.93
CA ILE A 147 -0.18 0.17 -20.11
C ILE A 147 -1.27 1.24 -20.09
N LYS A 148 -2.51 0.88 -19.73
CA LYS A 148 -3.61 1.84 -19.56
C LYS A 148 -3.28 2.90 -18.50
N THR A 149 -2.64 2.47 -17.43
CA THR A 149 -2.24 3.32 -16.31
C THR A 149 -1.13 4.29 -16.72
N LEU A 150 -0.10 3.84 -17.44
CA LEU A 150 0.95 4.69 -18.01
C LEU A 150 0.39 5.68 -19.04
N THR A 151 -0.56 5.23 -19.87
CA THR A 151 -1.27 6.09 -20.83
C THR A 151 -2.04 7.20 -20.11
N LYS A 152 -2.70 6.88 -18.98
CA LYS A 152 -3.38 7.87 -18.14
C LYS A 152 -2.37 8.89 -17.59
N LEU A 153 -1.22 8.44 -17.08
CA LEU A 153 -0.17 9.31 -16.58
C LEU A 153 0.31 10.30 -17.65
N ARG A 154 0.54 9.82 -18.89
CA ARG A 154 0.88 10.65 -20.05
C ARG A 154 -0.21 11.67 -20.36
N ASN A 155 -1.47 11.23 -20.41
CA ASN A 155 -2.60 12.07 -20.77
C ASN A 155 -2.90 13.17 -19.73
N LEU A 156 -2.38 13.07 -18.51
CA LEU A 156 -2.39 14.15 -17.52
C LEU A 156 -1.41 15.30 -17.86
N GLY A 157 -0.69 15.23 -18.98
CA GLY A 157 0.29 16.24 -19.39
C GLY A 157 1.71 15.94 -18.92
N ASN A 158 2.03 14.66 -18.70
CA ASN A 158 3.37 14.19 -18.37
C ASN A 158 4.03 13.51 -19.57
N THR A 159 5.36 13.47 -19.55
CA THR A 159 6.14 12.65 -20.49
C THR A 159 6.53 11.35 -19.80
N VAL A 160 6.34 10.22 -20.49
CA VAL A 160 6.63 8.90 -19.94
C VAL A 160 7.59 8.18 -20.87
N ILE A 161 8.80 7.91 -20.40
CA ILE A 161 9.80 7.10 -21.07
C ILE A 161 9.86 5.77 -20.33
N VAL A 162 9.71 4.68 -21.08
CA VAL A 162 9.70 3.33 -20.56
C VAL A 162 10.82 2.56 -21.25
N VAL A 163 11.73 1.98 -20.47
CA VAL A 163 12.69 0.99 -20.94
C VAL A 163 12.06 -0.38 -20.67
N GLU A 164 11.79 -1.14 -21.73
CA GLU A 164 11.17 -2.46 -21.66
C GLU A 164 11.83 -3.42 -22.65
N HIS A 165 11.73 -4.71 -22.33
CA HIS A 165 12.20 -5.81 -23.16
C HIS A 165 11.08 -6.75 -23.61
N ASP A 166 9.86 -6.56 -23.10
CA ASP A 166 8.65 -7.30 -23.52
C ASP A 166 8.13 -6.80 -24.89
N GLU A 167 7.62 -7.71 -25.72
CA GLU A 167 7.11 -7.42 -27.08
C GLU A 167 5.66 -6.91 -27.12
#